data_AF-A0A060C1N2-F1
#
_entry.id   AF-A0A060C1N2-F1
#
_cell.length_a   1.000
_cell.length_b   1.000
_cell.length_c   1.000
_cell.angle_alpha   90.00
_cell.angle_beta   90.00
_cell.angle_gamma   90.00
#
_symmetry.space_group_name_H-M   'P 1'
#
loop_
_entity.id
_entity.type
_entity.pdbx_description
1 polymer ?
#
loop_
_entity_poly.entity_id
_entity_poly.type
_entity_poly.pdbx_seq_one_letter_code
_entity_poly.pdbx_strand_id
1 'polypeptide(L)' 'MPLGSMVFIQGYGYAIADDIGGSVTGRVIDVGVDSQEQAYQWGNREVQVYVVS' A
#
# COMPACT_ATOMS: atom_id res chain seq x y z
N MET A 1 3.14 0.67 10.74
CA MET A 1 2.26 1.86 10.73
C MET A 1 0.95 1.46 11.42
N PRO A 2 0.33 2.34 12.23
CA PRO A 2 -0.97 2.05 12.83
C PRO A 2 -2.08 1.90 11.77
N LEU A 3 -3.11 1.12 12.10
CA LEU A 3 -4.36 1.14 11.32
C LEU A 3 -5.01 2.52 11.43
N GLY A 4 -5.66 2.96 10.35
CA GLY A 4 -6.26 4.28 10.20
C GLY A 4 -5.29 5.37 9.77
N SER A 5 -3.97 5.11 9.72
CA SER A 5 -3.01 6.09 9.21
C SER A 5 -3.26 6.39 7.73
N MET A 6 -3.12 7.66 7.37
CA MET A 6 -3.20 8.10 5.99
C MET A 6 -1.80 8.18 5.39
N VAL A 7 -1.65 7.66 4.17
CA VAL A 7 -0.39 7.68 3.43
C VAL A 7 -0.57 8.20 2.02
N PHE A 8 0.52 8.71 1.45
CA PHE A 8 0.66 8.88 0.02
C PHE A 8 1.70 7.90 -0.51
N ILE A 9 1.30 7.06 -1.47
CA ILE A 9 2.14 6.05 -2.11
C ILE A 9 2.41 6.52 -3.54
N GLN A 10 3.68 6.72 -3.88
CA GLN A 10 4.04 7.21 -5.21
C GLN A 10 3.56 6.25 -6.31
N GLY A 11 2.76 6.78 -7.24
CA GLY A 11 2.18 6.00 -8.35
C GLY A 11 0.85 5.32 -8.04
N TYR A 12 0.44 5.23 -6.77
CA TYR A 12 -0.86 4.69 -6.35
C TYR A 12 -1.82 5.80 -5.92
N GLY A 13 -1.33 6.75 -5.10
CA GLY A 13 -2.13 7.87 -4.60
C GLY A 13 -2.26 7.86 -3.07
N TYR A 14 -3.29 8.55 -2.57
CA TYR A 14 -3.62 8.57 -1.15
C TYR A 14 -4.35 7.29 -0.74
N ALA A 15 -4.02 6.74 0.42
CA ALA A 15 -4.61 5.53 0.96
C ALA A 15 -4.71 5.58 2.48
N ILE A 16 -5.59 4.75 3.04
CA ILE A 16 -5.72 4.50 4.48
C ILE A 16 -5.20 3.10 4.77
N ALA A 17 -4.40 2.95 5.84
CA ALA A 17 -4.01 1.65 6.35
C ALA A 17 -5.22 0.97 7.02
N ASP A 18 -5.98 0.19 6.26
CA ASP A 18 -7.26 -0.37 6.70
C ASP A 18 -7.20 -1.88 7.05
N ASP A 19 -6.08 -2.55 6.77
CA ASP A 19 -5.90 -3.98 7.05
C ASP A 19 -4.45 -4.35 7.44
N ILE A 20 -4.28 -5.53 8.04
CA ILE A 20 -2.99 -6.16 8.36
C ILE A 20 -2.91 -7.59 7.81
N GLY A 21 -1.74 -7.97 7.31
CA GLY A 21 -1.47 -9.34 6.86
C GLY A 21 -0.24 -9.91 7.55
N GLY A 22 -0.28 -11.19 7.96
CA GLY A 22 0.85 -11.84 8.64
C GLY A 22 2.15 -11.87 7.82
N SER A 23 2.05 -11.83 6.48
CA SER A 23 3.20 -11.75 5.58
C SER A 23 3.65 -10.31 5.27
N VAL A 24 2.83 -9.31 5.61
CA VAL A 24 3.12 -7.88 5.38
C VAL A 24 3.84 -7.33 6.60
N THR A 25 5.16 -7.54 6.63
CA THR A 25 6.02 -7.18 7.77
C THR A 25 7.18 -6.29 7.35
N GLY A 26 7.74 -5.51 8.29
CA GLY A 26 8.85 -4.61 8.01
C GLY A 26 8.48 -3.42 7.12
N ARG A 27 9.18 -3.25 5.99
CA ARG A 27 8.96 -2.16 5.02
C ARG A 27 8.18 -2.64 3.79
N VAL A 28 7.19 -3.51 4.01
CA VAL A 28 6.29 -4.02 2.97
C VAL A 28 4.91 -3.40 3.18
N ILE A 29 4.28 -2.97 2.10
CA ILE A 29 2.88 -2.52 2.06
C ILE A 29 2.20 -3.30 0.94
N ASP A 30 1.03 -3.84 1.23
CA ASP A 30 0.14 -4.40 0.20
C ASP A 30 -0.91 -3.35 -0.17
N VAL A 31 -1.21 -3.22 -1.46
CA VAL A 31 -2.15 -2.22 -1.98
C VAL A 31 -3.35 -2.91 -2.64
N GLY A 32 -4.55 -2.50 -2.26
CA GLY A 32 -5.80 -3.01 -2.85
C GLY A 32 -6.05 -2.41 -4.23
N VAL A 33 -6.48 -3.23 -5.18
CA VAL A 33 -6.93 -2.81 -6.51
C VAL A 33 -8.16 -3.62 -6.91
N ASP A 34 -8.93 -3.12 -7.87
CA ASP A 34 -10.26 -3.68 -8.19
C ASP A 34 -10.20 -4.94 -9.05
N SER A 35 -9.08 -5.19 -9.74
CA SER A 35 -8.94 -6.33 -10.63
C SER A 35 -7.56 -6.97 -10.61
N GLN A 36 -7.52 -8.25 -10.98
CA GLN A 36 -6.27 -8.99 -11.12
C GLN A 36 -5.35 -8.38 -12.18
N GLU A 37 -5.90 -7.84 -13.27
CA GLU A 37 -5.12 -7.16 -14.30
C GLU A 37 -4.42 -5.92 -13.73
N GLN A 38 -5.12 -5.10 -12.93
CA GLN A 38 -4.52 -3.96 -12.25
C GLN A 38 -3.42 -4.39 -11.28
N ALA A 39 -3.59 -5.52 -10.58
CA ALA A 39 -2.57 -6.05 -9.69
C ALA A 39 -1.30 -6.46 -10.46
N TYR A 40 -1.46 -7.10 -11.62
CA TYR A 40 -0.33 -7.43 -12.49
C TYR A 40 0.34 -6.19 -13.10
N GLN A 41 -0.45 -5.17 -13.48
CA GLN A 41 0.08 -3.91 -13.98
C GLN A 41 0.85 -3.13 -12.90
N TRP A 42 0.40 -3.20 -11.65
CA TRP A 42 1.10 -2.62 -10.51
C TRP A 42 2.42 -3.34 -10.24
N GLY A 43 2.35 -4.65 -10.04
CA GLY A 43 3.49 -5.53 -9.75
C GLY A 43 4.18 -5.25 -8.41
N ASN A 44 5.14 -6.10 -8.05
CA ASN A 44 5.99 -5.87 -6.89
C ASN A 44 7.07 -4.83 -7.23
N ARG A 45 7.17 -3.78 -6.42
CA ARG A 45 8.11 -2.69 -6.69
C ARG A 45 8.46 -1.90 -5.44
N GLU A 46 9.65 -1.31 -5.46
CA GLU A 46 10.06 -0.32 -4.47
C GLU A 46 9.50 1.05 -4.86
N VAL A 47 8.82 1.69 -3.92
CA VAL A 47 8.24 3.03 -4.08
C VAL A 47 8.45 3.83 -2.81
N GLN A 48 8.40 5.16 -2.96
CA GLN A 48 8.39 6.04 -1.80
C GLN A 48 6.98 6.14 -1.23
N VAL A 49 6.91 6.02 0.09
CA VAL A 49 5.67 6.11 0.87
C VAL A 49 5.85 7.18 1.92
N TYR A 50 4.89 8.09 1.98
CA TYR A 50 4.87 9.21 2.92
C TYR A 50 3.72 9.00 3.88
N VAL A 51 4.02 8.98 5.19
CA VAL A 51 2.98 9.00 6.22
C VAL A 51 2.48 10.43 6.35
N VAL A 52 1.17 10.61 6.25
CA VAL A 52 0.51 11.92 6.27
C VAL A 52 -0.11 12.21 7.64
N SER A 53 -0.84 11.24 8.22
CA SER A 53 -1.42 11.34 9.57
C SER A 53 -1.52 9.98 10.24
#